data_AF-A0A497RCH5-F1
#
_entry.id   AF-A0A497RCH5-F1
#
_cell.length_a   1.000
_cell.length_b   1.000
_cell.length_c   1.000
_cell.angle_alpha   90.00
_cell.angle_beta   90.00
_cell.angle_gamma   90.00
#
_symmetry.space_group_name_H-M   'P 1'
#
loop_
_entity.id
_entity.type
_entity.pdbx_description
1 polymer ?
#
loop_
_entity_poly.entity_id
_entity_poly.type
_entity_poly.pdbx_seq_one_letter_code
_entity_poly.pdbx_strand_id
1 'polypeptide(L)'
;LQRAIELSKAQGSEREFGTFYGQKRNFYRMVPLVEILAHALGIKNSNTKKVTLFYEIIIGAIGNECKLWTTKLEVLTEILQQLVDEPIARAIIEVRKGNFCFSPPGFDGTYGELIIGETSNYQNIEIIKGAKRASQQLTLDRFSTKD
;
A
#
# COMPACT_ATOMS: atom_id res chain seq x y z
N LEU A 1 -26.78 14.08 -21.78
CA LEU A 1 -26.73 13.24 -20.55
C LEU A 1 -27.66 12.03 -20.65
N GLN A 2 -28.93 12.21 -21.03
CA GLN A 2 -29.93 11.14 -21.14
C GLN A 2 -29.52 9.98 -22.08
N ARG A 3 -29.02 10.31 -23.28
CA ARG A 3 -28.51 9.34 -24.26
C ARG A 3 -27.31 8.50 -23.76
N ALA A 4 -26.45 9.10 -22.93
CA ALA A 4 -25.29 8.40 -22.36
C ALA A 4 -25.72 7.37 -21.30
N ILE A 5 -26.76 7.70 -20.54
CA ILE A 5 -27.38 6.79 -19.56
C ILE A 5 -28.09 5.63 -20.28
N GLU A 6 -28.79 5.91 -21.36
CA GLU A 6 -29.44 4.88 -22.19
C GLU A 6 -28.43 3.93 -22.85
N LEU A 7 -27.35 4.47 -23.42
CA LEU A 7 -26.25 3.66 -23.97
C LEU A 7 -25.59 2.80 -22.88
N SER A 8 -25.36 3.36 -21.69
CA SER A 8 -24.80 2.61 -20.54
C SER A 8 -25.70 1.45 -20.13
N LYS A 9 -27.02 1.68 -20.02
CA LYS A 9 -28.01 0.64 -19.73
C LYS A 9 -28.05 -0.43 -20.82
N ALA A 10 -28.08 -0.03 -22.10
CA ALA A 10 -28.10 -0.93 -23.24
C ALA A 10 -26.82 -1.79 -23.38
N GLN A 11 -25.67 -1.26 -22.93
CA GLN A 11 -24.39 -1.98 -22.91
C GLN A 11 -24.22 -2.91 -21.69
N GLY A 12 -25.24 -2.99 -20.82
CA GLY A 12 -25.25 -3.80 -19.61
C GLY A 12 -24.55 -3.12 -18.44
N SER A 13 -25.02 -1.95 -18.02
CA SER A 13 -24.58 -1.32 -16.76
C SER A 13 -24.92 -2.16 -15.52
N GLU A 14 -25.82 -3.13 -15.64
CA GLU A 14 -26.22 -4.10 -14.60
C GLU A 14 -25.49 -5.45 -14.76
N ARG A 15 -24.25 -5.47 -15.27
CA ARG A 15 -23.44 -6.70 -15.20
C ARG A 15 -23.24 -7.07 -13.74
N GLU A 16 -23.89 -8.16 -13.32
CA GLU A 16 -23.59 -8.77 -12.03
C GLU A 16 -22.11 -9.16 -12.02
N PHE A 17 -21.39 -8.77 -10.97
CA PHE A 17 -20.03 -9.26 -10.78
C PHE A 17 -20.07 -10.78 -10.74
N GLY A 18 -19.15 -11.42 -11.46
CA GLY A 18 -19.04 -12.88 -11.41
C GLY A 18 -18.86 -13.34 -9.96
N THR A 19 -19.60 -14.38 -9.58
CA THR A 19 -19.46 -15.00 -8.26
C THR A 19 -18.09 -15.67 -8.15
N PHE A 20 -17.37 -15.42 -7.06
CA PHE A 20 -16.14 -16.13 -6.78
C PHE A 20 -16.46 -17.60 -6.48
N TYR A 21 -16.07 -18.51 -7.36
CA TYR A 21 -16.20 -19.95 -7.14
C TYR A 21 -14.95 -20.49 -6.45
N GLY A 22 -15.11 -21.19 -5.33
CA GLY A 22 -14.05 -21.92 -4.62
C GLY A 22 -13.54 -21.29 -3.31
N GLN A 23 -12.64 -22.00 -2.62
CA GLN A 23 -11.99 -21.48 -1.42
C GLN A 23 -11.06 -20.31 -1.76
N LYS A 24 -11.26 -19.19 -1.06
CA LYS A 24 -10.39 -18.02 -1.18
C LYS A 24 -8.99 -18.37 -0.66
N ARG A 25 -7.99 -18.31 -1.54
CA ARG A 25 -6.59 -18.50 -1.14
C ARG A 25 -6.14 -17.33 -0.28
N ASN A 26 -5.48 -17.65 0.82
CA ASN A 26 -4.84 -16.64 1.66
C ASN A 26 -3.62 -16.07 0.94
N PHE A 27 -3.36 -14.78 1.16
CA PHE A 27 -2.19 -14.09 0.63
C PHE A 27 -1.51 -13.30 1.76
N TYR A 28 -0.20 -13.16 1.67
CA TYR A 28 0.56 -12.31 2.58
C TYR A 28 0.65 -10.90 2.00
N ARG A 29 0.30 -9.90 2.81
CA ARG A 29 0.65 -8.51 2.56
C ARG A 29 2.02 -8.28 3.17
N MET A 30 3.01 -8.01 2.33
CA MET A 30 4.39 -7.81 2.75
C MET A 30 4.93 -6.50 2.22
N VAL A 31 5.84 -5.92 2.98
CA VAL A 31 6.65 -4.76 2.62
C VAL A 31 8.10 -5.24 2.60
N PRO A 32 8.93 -4.86 1.61
CA PRO A 32 10.33 -5.23 1.58
C PRO A 32 11.04 -4.87 2.88
N LEU A 33 11.88 -5.77 3.42
CA LEU A 33 12.57 -5.57 4.70
C LEU A 33 13.36 -4.27 4.70
N VAL A 34 14.04 -3.94 3.60
CA VAL A 34 14.80 -2.69 3.46
C VAL A 34 13.92 -1.43 3.62
N GLU A 35 12.65 -1.47 3.22
CA GLU A 35 11.70 -0.36 3.40
C GLU A 35 11.24 -0.27 4.86
N ILE A 36 10.96 -1.40 5.49
CA ILE A 36 10.61 -1.48 6.92
C ILE A 36 11.75 -0.92 7.78
N LEU A 37 12.99 -1.31 7.47
CA LEU A 37 14.19 -0.84 8.15
C LEU A 37 14.41 0.65 7.93
N ALA A 38 14.26 1.14 6.71
CA ALA A 38 14.36 2.56 6.40
C ALA A 38 13.34 3.37 7.20
N HIS A 39 12.08 2.91 7.25
CA HIS A 39 11.02 3.52 8.04
C HIS A 39 11.36 3.52 9.53
N ALA A 40 11.75 2.36 10.09
CA ALA A 40 12.09 2.23 11.52
C ALA A 40 13.27 3.12 11.93
N LEU A 41 14.23 3.35 11.03
CA LEU A 41 15.39 4.20 11.25
C LEU A 41 15.15 5.69 10.93
N GLY A 42 13.97 6.05 10.42
CA GLY A 42 13.66 7.43 9.99
C GLY A 42 14.44 7.88 8.75
N ILE A 43 14.85 6.96 7.88
CA ILE A 43 15.65 7.20 6.69
C ILE A 43 14.76 7.14 5.45
N LYS A 44 14.81 8.18 4.60
CA LYS A 44 14.01 8.21 3.35
C LYS A 44 14.52 7.25 2.26
N ASN A 45 15.82 7.01 2.22
CA ASN A 45 16.45 6.16 1.22
C ASN A 45 16.73 4.76 1.80
N SER A 46 16.10 3.72 1.24
CA SER A 46 16.31 2.33 1.65
C SER A 46 17.68 1.76 1.25
N ASN A 47 18.41 2.42 0.33
CA ASN A 47 19.72 1.98 -0.15
C ASN A 47 20.90 2.63 0.62
N THR A 48 20.74 2.83 1.92
CA THR A 48 21.83 3.35 2.76
C THR A 48 22.60 2.20 3.39
N LYS A 49 23.92 2.39 3.58
CA LYS A 49 24.79 1.40 4.23
C LYS A 49 24.26 0.91 5.58
N LYS A 50 23.61 1.80 6.34
CA LYS A 50 23.01 1.47 7.64
C LYS A 50 21.85 0.48 7.47
N VAL A 51 20.96 0.70 6.50
CA VAL A 51 19.85 -0.21 6.20
C VAL A 51 20.38 -1.55 5.71
N THR A 52 21.37 -1.55 4.80
CA THR A 52 22.00 -2.78 4.29
C THR A 52 22.63 -3.61 5.41
N LEU A 53 23.31 -2.97 6.36
CA LEU A 53 23.91 -3.65 7.50
C LEU A 53 22.86 -4.37 8.36
N PHE A 54 21.75 -3.70 8.71
CA PHE A 54 20.68 -4.34 9.49
C PHE A 54 19.97 -5.44 8.70
N TYR A 55 19.78 -5.24 7.39
CA TYR A 55 19.22 -6.25 6.50
C TYR A 55 20.08 -7.52 6.51
N GLU A 56 21.39 -7.39 6.35
CA GLU A 56 22.33 -8.52 6.39
C GLU A 56 22.35 -9.22 7.75
N ILE A 57 22.31 -8.48 8.85
CA ILE A 57 22.24 -9.06 10.21
C ILE A 57 20.97 -9.90 10.38
N ILE A 58 19.81 -9.35 10.03
CA ILE A 58 18.51 -10.02 10.19
C ILE A 58 18.44 -11.27 9.32
N ILE A 59 18.87 -11.16 8.06
CA ILE A 59 18.83 -12.28 7.14
C ILE A 59 19.90 -13.32 7.46
N GLY A 60 21.05 -12.93 8.01
CA GLY A 60 22.05 -13.87 8.52
C GLY A 60 21.49 -14.75 9.64
N ALA A 61 20.65 -14.20 10.52
CA ALA A 61 20.02 -14.96 11.61
C ALA A 61 18.85 -15.85 11.13
N ILE A 62 18.02 -15.34 10.22
CA ILE A 62 16.75 -15.99 9.84
C ILE A 62 16.93 -16.88 8.59
N GLY A 63 17.81 -16.48 7.68
CA GLY A 63 18.24 -17.18 6.47
C GLY A 63 17.83 -16.50 5.16
N ASN A 64 16.58 -16.05 5.04
CA ASN A 64 16.11 -15.26 3.90
C ASN A 64 14.89 -14.41 4.29
N GLU A 65 14.52 -13.46 3.43
CA GLU A 65 13.41 -12.55 3.69
C GLU A 65 12.06 -13.27 3.71
N CYS A 66 11.85 -14.26 2.84
CA CYS A 66 10.61 -15.05 2.81
C CYS A 66 10.31 -15.73 4.16
N LYS A 67 11.34 -16.13 4.89
CA LYS A 67 11.19 -16.75 6.22
C LYS A 67 10.61 -15.79 7.25
N LEU A 68 10.75 -14.47 7.11
CA LEU A 68 10.03 -13.52 7.97
C LEU A 68 8.51 -13.73 7.89
N TRP A 69 8.01 -14.08 6.69
CA TRP A 69 6.59 -14.22 6.39
C TRP A 69 6.05 -15.65 6.55
N THR A 70 6.91 -16.63 6.79
CA THR A 70 6.48 -18.03 6.99
C THR A 70 6.81 -18.57 8.39
N THR A 71 7.74 -17.94 9.11
CA THR A 71 8.04 -18.28 10.51
C THR A 71 6.86 -17.92 11.42
N LYS A 72 6.68 -18.72 12.48
CA LYS A 72 5.70 -18.47 13.54
C LYS A 72 6.01 -17.14 14.22
N LEU A 73 4.98 -16.35 14.50
CA LEU A 73 5.13 -14.97 15.01
C LEU A 73 5.86 -14.90 16.35
N GLU A 74 5.60 -15.84 17.27
CA GLU A 74 6.24 -15.90 18.59
C GLU A 74 7.76 -16.08 18.46
N VAL A 75 8.18 -17.11 17.70
CA VAL A 75 9.59 -17.39 17.43
C VAL A 75 10.28 -16.20 16.74
N LEU A 76 9.62 -15.59 15.76
CA LEU A 76 10.15 -14.40 15.09
C LEU A 76 10.34 -13.23 16.07
N THR A 77 9.39 -13.03 16.98
CA THR A 77 9.43 -11.95 17.97
C THR A 77 10.62 -12.12 18.91
N GLU A 78 10.85 -13.33 19.42
CA GLU A 78 11.99 -13.64 20.29
C GLU A 78 13.33 -13.38 19.59
N ILE A 79 13.48 -13.87 18.34
CA ILE A 79 14.69 -13.66 17.54
C ILE A 79 14.96 -12.16 17.34
N LEU A 80 13.94 -11.39 16.94
CA LEU A 80 14.12 -9.97 16.65
C LEU A 80 14.45 -9.15 17.89
N GLN A 81 13.83 -9.44 19.04
CA GLN A 81 14.10 -8.74 20.30
C GLN A 81 15.53 -8.94 20.82
N GLN A 82 16.17 -10.07 20.47
CA GLN A 82 17.56 -10.35 20.83
C GLN A 82 18.56 -9.78 19.80
N LEU A 83 18.12 -9.57 18.57
CA LEU A 83 19.01 -9.26 17.44
C LEU A 83 19.12 -7.76 17.15
N VAL A 84 18.04 -7.00 17.34
CA VAL A 84 17.95 -5.59 16.92
C VAL A 84 17.25 -4.74 17.97
N ASP A 85 17.42 -3.42 17.87
CA ASP A 85 16.78 -2.46 18.75
C ASP A 85 15.24 -2.50 18.64
N GLU A 86 14.57 -2.11 19.73
CA GLU A 86 13.10 -2.12 19.85
C GLU A 86 12.36 -1.50 18.66
N PRO A 87 12.76 -0.33 18.09
CA PRO A 87 12.04 0.27 16.97
C PRO A 87 12.04 -0.61 15.71
N ILE A 88 13.14 -1.30 15.46
CA ILE A 88 13.30 -2.19 14.29
C ILE A 88 12.46 -3.45 14.50
N ALA A 89 12.59 -4.10 15.66
CA ALA A 89 11.83 -5.30 15.99
C ALA A 89 10.33 -5.02 15.90
N ARG A 90 9.88 -3.91 16.52
CA ARG A 90 8.48 -3.49 16.50
C ARG A 90 7.97 -3.25 15.08
N ALA A 91 8.72 -2.54 14.24
CA ALA A 91 8.29 -2.25 12.87
C ALA A 91 8.04 -3.52 12.06
N ILE A 92 8.95 -4.50 12.13
CA ILE A 92 8.81 -5.79 11.43
C ILE A 92 7.59 -6.56 11.96
N ILE A 93 7.40 -6.59 13.28
CA ILE A 93 6.28 -7.29 13.92
C ILE A 93 4.93 -6.66 13.53
N GLU A 94 4.83 -5.34 13.48
CA GLU A 94 3.59 -4.64 13.09
C GLU A 94 3.23 -4.92 11.62
N VAL A 95 4.21 -4.88 10.72
CA VAL A 95 3.99 -5.28 9.32
C VAL A 95 3.56 -6.74 9.23
N ARG A 96 4.17 -7.63 10.03
CA ARG A 96 3.84 -9.05 10.07
C ARG A 96 2.43 -9.34 10.55
N LYS A 97 1.91 -8.52 11.46
CA LYS A 97 0.51 -8.55 11.92
C LYS A 97 -0.46 -7.92 10.92
N GLY A 98 0.04 -7.27 9.86
CA GLY A 98 -0.78 -6.52 8.91
C GLY A 98 -1.21 -5.15 9.42
N ASN A 99 -0.61 -4.65 10.51
CA ASN A 99 -0.90 -3.33 11.07
C ASN A 99 -0.01 -2.27 10.43
N PHE A 100 -0.23 -2.04 9.14
CA PHE A 100 0.42 -1.00 8.38
C PHE A 100 -0.50 -0.54 7.25
N CYS A 101 -0.25 0.66 6.75
CA CYS A 101 -0.97 1.18 5.61
C CYS A 101 -0.10 2.13 4.77
N PHE A 102 -0.65 2.57 3.64
CA PHE A 102 -0.07 3.63 2.84
C PHE A 102 -1.02 4.83 2.86
N SER A 103 -0.52 5.99 3.32
CA SER A 103 -1.31 7.20 3.46
C SER A 103 -0.55 8.41 2.89
N PRO A 104 -1.17 9.21 1.99
CA PRO A 104 -2.41 8.91 1.30
C PRO A 104 -2.28 7.61 0.47
N PRO A 105 -3.39 6.94 0.12
CA PRO A 105 -3.31 5.79 -0.78
C PRO A 105 -2.75 6.22 -2.14
N GLY A 106 -1.97 5.34 -2.77
CA GLY A 106 -1.39 5.62 -4.08
C GLY A 106 -2.47 5.80 -5.16
N PHE A 107 -2.32 6.83 -5.99
CA PHE A 107 -3.24 7.19 -7.06
C PHE A 107 -2.50 7.91 -8.20
N ASP A 108 -2.98 7.76 -9.44
CA ASP A 108 -2.46 8.46 -10.63
C ASP A 108 -0.93 8.41 -10.79
N GLY A 109 -0.36 7.21 -10.67
CA GLY A 109 1.08 6.97 -10.80
C GLY A 109 1.93 7.40 -9.59
N THR A 110 1.31 7.91 -8.53
CA THR A 110 2.00 8.28 -7.28
C THR A 110 1.77 7.19 -6.23
N TYR A 111 2.85 6.72 -5.60
CA TYR A 111 2.77 5.80 -4.46
C TYR A 111 2.40 6.55 -3.17
N GLY A 112 1.73 5.85 -2.25
CA GLY A 112 1.47 6.37 -0.90
C GLY A 112 2.69 6.27 0.01
N GLU A 113 2.66 6.95 1.15
CA GLU A 113 3.72 6.85 2.16
C GLU A 113 3.43 5.72 3.13
N LEU A 114 4.42 4.87 3.40
CA LEU A 114 4.30 3.76 4.35
C LEU A 114 4.12 4.30 5.77
N ILE A 115 3.06 3.86 6.44
CA ILE A 115 2.81 4.08 7.87
C ILE A 115 2.73 2.73 8.56
N ILE A 116 3.57 2.52 9.58
CA ILE A 116 3.59 1.29 10.38
C ILE A 116 2.94 1.55 11.74
N GLY A 117 2.07 0.63 12.18
CA GLY A 117 1.33 0.74 13.44
C GLY A 117 -0.12 1.21 13.28
N GLU A 118 -0.55 1.50 12.05
CA GLU A 118 -1.90 1.92 11.71
C GLU A 118 -2.43 1.13 10.51
N THR A 119 -3.75 0.86 10.49
CA THR A 119 -4.42 0.21 9.35
C THR A 119 -5.42 1.17 8.73
N SER A 120 -5.36 1.36 7.41
CA SER A 120 -6.32 2.20 6.69
C SER A 120 -7.48 1.37 6.12
N ASN A 121 -8.71 1.86 6.30
CA ASN A 121 -9.90 1.29 5.67
C ASN A 121 -10.23 2.07 4.39
N TYR A 122 -9.94 1.47 3.24
CA TYR A 122 -10.20 2.04 1.92
C TYR A 122 -11.71 2.14 1.59
N GLN A 123 -12.58 1.48 2.36
CA GLN A 123 -14.02 1.54 2.14
C GLN A 123 -14.63 2.88 2.59
N ASN A 124 -13.98 3.59 3.51
CA ASN A 124 -14.48 4.84 4.11
C ASN A 124 -13.54 6.02 3.81
N ILE A 125 -13.13 6.17 2.54
CA ILE A 125 -12.34 7.34 2.13
C ILE A 125 -13.30 8.51 1.90
N GLU A 126 -13.24 9.55 2.73
CA GLU A 126 -13.95 10.80 2.48
C GLU A 126 -13.29 11.54 1.31
N ILE A 127 -13.98 11.59 0.17
CA ILE A 127 -13.53 12.36 -0.98
C ILE A 127 -13.82 13.84 -0.71
N ILE A 128 -12.84 14.55 -0.15
CA ILE A 128 -12.89 16.01 -0.08
C ILE A 128 -12.70 16.54 -1.50
N LYS A 129 -13.77 17.07 -2.12
CA LYS A 129 -13.66 17.76 -3.41
C LYS A 129 -12.73 18.96 -3.23
N GLY A 130 -11.51 18.86 -3.76
CA GLY A 130 -10.57 19.97 -3.79
C GLY A 130 -11.20 21.19 -4.48
N ALA A 131 -10.91 22.38 -3.96
CA ALA A 131 -11.28 23.63 -4.63
C ALA A 131 -10.74 23.60 -6.07
N LYS A 132 -11.60 23.84 -7.06
CA LYS A 132 -11.22 23.88 -8.47
C LYS A 132 -10.06 24.85 -8.65
N ARG A 133 -8.87 24.36 -9.04
CA ARG A 133 -7.81 25.23 -9.55
C ARG A 133 -8.32 25.87 -10.85
N ALA A 134 -8.26 27.20 -10.93
CA ALA A 134 -8.81 27.98 -12.05
C ALA A 134 -8.30 27.54 -13.44
N SER A 135 -7.16 26.86 -13.50
CA SER A 135 -6.54 26.33 -14.72
C SER A 135 -7.27 25.16 -15.39
N GLN A 136 -8.26 24.54 -14.74
CA GLN A 136 -9.00 23.40 -15.32
C GLN A 136 -10.31 23.79 -16.02
N GLN A 137 -10.65 25.08 -16.09
CA GLN A 137 -11.74 25.56 -16.97
C GLN A 137 -11.19 25.81 -18.38
N LEU A 138 -10.75 24.76 -19.07
CA LEU A 138 -10.70 24.80 -20.54
C LEU A 138 -12.15 24.69 -21.02
N THR A 139 -12.75 25.85 -21.26
CA THR A 139 -14.10 26.00 -21.80
C THR A 139 -14.22 25.20 -23.11
N LEU A 140 -15.23 24.32 -23.17
CA LEU A 140 -15.66 23.58 -24.35
C LEU A 140 -16.13 24.47 -25.52
N ASP A 141 -16.08 25.79 -25.35
CA ASP A 141 -16.53 26.78 -26.33
C ASP A 141 -15.57 26.95 -27.53
N ARG A 142 -14.40 26.32 -27.51
CA ARG A 142 -13.39 26.46 -28.60
C ARG A 142 -13.59 25.52 -29.79
N PHE A 143 -14.57 24.61 -29.73
CA PHE A 143 -14.88 23.66 -30.80
C PHE A 143 -16.31 23.81 -31.36
N SER A 144 -16.84 25.03 -31.39
CA SER A 144 -17.91 25.35 -32.34
C SER A 144 -17.27 25.92 -33.61
N THR A 145 -16.99 25.04 -34.57
CA THR A 145 -16.71 25.41 -35.96
C THR A 145 -17.86 26.29 -36.46
N LYS A 146 -17.56 27.55 -36.79
CA LYS A 146 -18.40 28.35 -37.66
C LYS A 146 -18.11 27.90 -39.10
N ASP A 147 -19.17 27.48 -39.78
CA ASP A 147 -19.30 27.57 -41.23
C ASP A 147 -19.07 29.00 -41.73
#